data_AF-A0A9W8M8Z6-F1
#
_entry.id   AF-A0A9W8M8Z6-F1
#
_cell.length_a   1.000
_cell.length_b   1.000
_cell.length_c   1.000
_cell.angle_alpha   90.00
_cell.angle_beta   90.00
_cell.angle_gamma   90.00
#
_symmetry.space_group_name_H-M   'P 1'
#
loop_
_entity.id
_entity.type
_entity.pdbx_description
1 polymer ?
#
loop_
_entity_poly.entity_id
_entity_poly.type
_entity_poly.pdbx_seq_one_letter_code
_entity_poly.pdbx_strand_id
1 'polypeptide(L)'
;MDAYTSTRDSRRQTQQDSDATDILGQLSMEIGAGLTKSQIVAAMALMRQGVNPSALVAITQELRREAQPAIQPQQPQSRYQYK
;
A
#
# COMPACT_ATOMS: atom_id res chain seq x y z
N MET A 1 -25.41 -16.06 31.63
CA MET A 1 -24.37 -15.29 32.32
C MET A 1 -23.17 -15.22 31.36
N ASP A 2 -23.30 -14.49 30.23
CA ASP A 2 -22.46 -14.70 29.03
C ASP A 2 -21.92 -13.41 28.39
N ALA A 3 -22.13 -12.23 29.01
CA ALA A 3 -21.76 -10.95 28.42
C ALA A 3 -20.27 -10.57 28.58
N TYR A 4 -19.57 -11.15 29.57
CA TYR A 4 -18.19 -10.75 29.92
C TYR A 4 -17.10 -11.44 29.10
N THR A 5 -17.40 -12.55 28.43
CA THR A 5 -16.46 -13.25 27.53
C THR A 5 -16.36 -12.53 26.18
N SER A 6 -17.51 -12.16 25.59
CA SER A 6 -17.59 -11.48 24.29
C SER A 6 -16.73 -10.22 24.19
N THR A 7 -16.73 -9.36 25.22
CA THR A 7 -15.95 -8.11 25.21
C THR A 7 -14.43 -8.36 25.29
N ARG A 8 -13.99 -9.44 25.94
CA ARG A 8 -12.56 -9.79 26.04
C ARG A 8 -12.03 -10.36 24.73
N ASP A 9 -12.83 -11.18 24.05
CA ASP A 9 -12.48 -11.74 22.74
C ASP A 9 -12.40 -10.65 21.66
N SER A 10 -13.35 -9.71 21.62
CA SER A 10 -13.28 -8.58 20.70
C SER A 10 -12.03 -7.72 20.93
N ARG A 11 -11.64 -7.49 22.20
CA ARG A 11 -10.45 -6.69 22.52
C ARG A 11 -9.15 -7.39 22.11
N ARG A 12 -9.06 -8.71 22.31
CA ARG A 12 -7.91 -9.51 21.86
C ARG A 12 -7.80 -9.53 20.34
N GLN A 13 -8.92 -9.65 19.64
CA GLN A 13 -8.93 -9.65 18.19
C GLN A 13 -8.47 -8.31 17.62
N THR A 14 -8.94 -7.19 18.17
CA THR A 14 -8.46 -5.85 17.75
C THR A 14 -6.96 -5.62 18.01
N GLN A 15 -6.41 -6.21 19.08
CA GLN A 15 -4.97 -6.13 19.39
C GLN A 15 -4.14 -7.01 18.43
N GLN A 16 -4.62 -8.22 18.13
CA GLN A 16 -3.96 -9.09 17.15
C GLN A 16 -3.94 -8.48 15.74
N ASP A 17 -5.04 -7.85 15.32
CA ASP A 17 -5.13 -7.16 14.03
C ASP A 17 -4.19 -5.95 13.95
N SER A 18 -4.01 -5.20 15.05
CA SER A 18 -3.03 -4.11 15.09
C SER A 18 -1.60 -4.63 14.98
N ASP A 19 -1.26 -5.68 15.73
CA ASP A 19 0.08 -6.26 15.75
C ASP A 19 0.46 -6.83 14.37
N ALA A 20 -0.47 -7.55 13.72
CA ALA A 20 -0.25 -8.08 12.38
C ALA A 20 -0.01 -6.96 11.35
N THR A 21 -0.78 -5.88 11.43
CA THR A 21 -0.62 -4.75 10.50
C THR A 21 0.70 -4.01 10.74
N ASP A 22 1.14 -3.89 11.99
CA ASP A 22 2.41 -3.24 12.33
C ASP A 22 3.61 -4.06 11.89
N ILE A 23 3.56 -5.39 12.05
CA ILE A 23 4.58 -6.32 11.51
C ILE A 23 4.66 -6.19 9.98
N LEU A 24 3.50 -6.24 9.29
CA LEU A 24 3.47 -6.08 7.84
C LEU A 24 3.99 -4.72 7.38
N GLY A 25 3.75 -3.65 8.17
CA GLY A 25 4.31 -2.33 7.93
C GLY A 25 5.84 -2.32 7.99
N GLN A 26 6.43 -2.94 9.02
CA GLN A 26 7.88 -3.08 9.16
C GLN A 26 8.49 -3.87 8.01
N LEU A 27 7.92 -5.05 7.70
CA LEU A 27 8.36 -5.87 6.57
C LEU A 27 8.29 -5.12 5.24
N SER A 28 7.23 -4.34 5.03
CA SER A 28 7.09 -3.54 3.81
C SER A 28 8.18 -2.48 3.66
N MET A 29 8.72 -1.95 4.76
CA MET A 29 9.85 -1.03 4.72
C MET A 29 11.15 -1.78 4.42
N GLU A 30 11.37 -2.91 5.09
CA GLU A 30 12.58 -3.73 4.93
C GLU A 30 12.79 -4.21 3.49
N ILE A 31 11.71 -4.60 2.80
CA ILE A 31 11.78 -5.06 1.40
C ILE A 31 11.71 -3.91 0.38
N GLY A 32 11.65 -2.66 0.83
CA GLY A 32 11.55 -1.49 -0.05
C GLY A 32 10.21 -1.35 -0.78
N ALA A 33 9.16 -2.07 -0.36
CA ALA A 33 7.83 -1.95 -0.95
C ALA A 33 7.16 -0.61 -0.59
N GLY A 34 7.50 -0.01 0.54
CA GLY A 34 7.09 1.35 0.89
C GLY A 34 5.58 1.51 1.12
N LEU A 35 4.87 0.47 1.56
CA LEU A 35 3.43 0.53 1.81
C LEU A 35 3.15 1.19 3.16
N THR A 36 2.17 2.09 3.17
CA THR A 36 1.66 2.68 4.41
C THR A 36 0.75 1.71 5.15
N LYS A 37 0.57 1.91 6.46
CA LYS A 37 -0.38 1.13 7.27
C LYS A 37 -1.80 1.09 6.66
N SER A 38 -2.28 2.24 6.15
CA SER A 38 -3.59 2.33 5.51
C SER A 38 -3.68 1.52 4.20
N GLN A 39 -2.61 1.51 3.39
CA GLN A 39 -2.54 0.70 2.17
C GLN A 39 -2.55 -0.81 2.49
N ILE A 40 -1.87 -1.23 3.55
CA ILE A 40 -1.86 -2.62 4.01
C ILE A 40 -3.25 -3.06 4.46
N VAL A 41 -3.94 -2.25 5.26
CA VAL A 41 -5.32 -2.52 5.70
C VAL A 41 -6.27 -2.63 4.51
N ALA A 42 -6.16 -1.74 3.53
CA ALA A 42 -6.97 -1.78 2.32
C ALA A 42 -6.69 -3.04 1.49
N ALA A 43 -5.43 -3.40 1.29
CA ALA A 43 -5.03 -4.61 0.58
C ALA A 43 -5.58 -5.88 1.25
N MET A 44 -5.50 -5.97 2.59
CA MET A 44 -6.09 -7.09 3.34
C MET A 44 -7.61 -7.15 3.20
N ALA A 45 -8.30 -6.01 3.19
CA ALA A 45 -9.74 -5.97 2.97
C ALA A 45 -10.14 -6.48 1.58
N LEU A 46 -9.38 -6.11 0.53
CA LEU A 46 -9.58 -6.59 -0.83
C LEU A 46 -9.32 -8.10 -0.94
N MET A 47 -8.23 -8.59 -0.33
CA MET A 47 -7.94 -10.03 -0.30
C MET A 47 -9.02 -10.84 0.43
N ARG A 48 -9.60 -10.30 1.51
CA ARG A 48 -10.76 -10.92 2.19
C ARG A 48 -12.02 -10.99 1.31
N GLN A 49 -12.14 -10.11 0.32
CA GLN A 49 -13.21 -10.14 -0.68
C GLN A 49 -12.91 -11.08 -1.86
N GLY A 50 -11.80 -11.81 -1.83
CA GLY A 50 -11.40 -12.75 -2.88
C GLY A 50 -10.58 -12.13 -4.01
N VAL A 51 -10.13 -10.88 -3.86
CA VAL A 51 -9.22 -10.27 -4.85
C VAL A 51 -7.89 -11.01 -4.84
N ASN A 52 -7.44 -11.43 -6.02
CA ASN A 52 -6.17 -12.11 -6.19
C ASN A 52 -4.99 -11.17 -5.82
N PRO A 53 -4.06 -11.60 -4.94
CA PRO A 53 -2.88 -10.82 -4.57
C PRO A 53 -2.01 -10.39 -5.77
N SER A 54 -1.82 -11.24 -6.77
CA SER A 54 -0.98 -10.91 -7.93
C SER A 54 -1.62 -9.82 -8.80
N ALA A 55 -2.95 -9.83 -8.94
CA ALA A 55 -3.68 -8.78 -9.64
C ALA A 55 -3.61 -7.45 -8.87
N LEU A 56 -3.72 -7.49 -7.55
CA LEU A 56 -3.60 -6.30 -6.71
C LEU A 56 -2.20 -5.66 -6.81
N VAL A 57 -1.15 -6.48 -6.87
CA VAL A 57 0.22 -6.02 -7.11
C VAL A 57 0.34 -5.34 -8.47
N ALA A 58 -0.18 -5.95 -9.54
CA ALA A 58 -0.14 -5.38 -10.89
C ALA A 58 -0.82 -4.00 -10.96
N ILE A 59 -2.02 -3.87 -10.37
CA ILE A 59 -2.75 -2.60 -10.31
C ILE A 59 -1.95 -1.55 -9.52
N THR A 60 -1.40 -1.93 -8.36
CA THR A 60 -0.60 -1.02 -7.53
C THR A 60 0.65 -0.52 -8.24
N GLN A 61 1.31 -1.39 -9.01
CA GLN A 61 2.48 -1.03 -9.81
C GLN A 61 2.14 -0.05 -10.93
N GLU A 62 1.04 -0.28 -11.65
CA GLU A 62 0.60 0.63 -12.71
C GLU A 62 0.24 2.01 -12.13
N LEU A 63 -0.53 2.07 -11.04
CA LEU A 63 -0.87 3.34 -10.38
C LEU A 63 0.37 4.11 -9.91
N ARG A 64 1.39 3.40 -9.39
CA ARG A 64 2.67 4.04 -8.99
C ARG A 64 3.45 4.56 -10.19
N ARG A 65 3.33 3.91 -11.35
CA ARG A 65 3.97 4.34 -12.60
C ARG A 65 3.29 5.57 -13.17
N GLU A 66 1.96 5.61 -13.17
CA GLU A 66 1.17 6.77 -13.61
C GLU A 66 1.32 7.98 -12.69
N ALA A 67 1.47 7.75 -11.38
CA ALA A 67 1.67 8.82 -10.41
C ALA A 67 3.06 9.49 -10.51
N GLN A 68 4.03 8.87 -11.18
CA GLN A 68 5.34 9.50 -11.41
C GLN A 68 5.17 10.59 -12.48
N PRO A 69 5.54 11.85 -12.19
CA PRO A 69 5.51 12.89 -13.19
C PRO A 69 6.39 12.46 -14.35
N ALA A 70 5.82 12.45 -15.57
CA ALA A 70 6.57 12.16 -16.77
C ALA A 70 7.76 13.13 -16.83
N ILE A 71 8.97 12.63 -16.56
CA ILE A 71 10.21 13.38 -16.75
C ILE A 71 10.35 13.52 -18.26
N GLN A 72 9.72 14.55 -18.84
CA GLN A 72 9.91 14.88 -20.24
C GLN A 72 11.37 15.32 -20.40
N PRO A 73 12.19 14.62 -21.20
CA PRO A 73 13.53 15.09 -21.48
C PRO A 73 13.41 16.46 -22.15
N GLN A 74 13.81 17.51 -21.42
CA GLN A 74 13.92 18.86 -21.94
C GLN A 74 14.87 18.81 -23.13
N GLN A 75 14.30 18.90 -24.34
CA GLN A 75 15.06 19.06 -25.56
C GLN A 75 15.84 20.37 -25.45
N PRO A 76 17.18 20.36 -25.61
CA PRO A 76 17.95 21.59 -25.58
C PRO A 76 17.51 22.47 -26.77
N GLN A 77 16.88 23.60 -26.44
CA GLN A 77 16.52 24.62 -27.43
C GLN A 77 17.78 25.01 -28.20
N SER A 78 17.85 24.59 -29.46
CA SER A 78 18.83 25.09 -30.41
C SER A 78 18.55 26.58 -30.60
N ARG A 79 19.34 27.43 -29.93
CA ARG A 79 19.35 28.88 -30.18
C ARG A 79 19.70 29.08 -31.65
N TYR A 80 18.69 29.36 -32.47
CA TYR A 80 18.90 29.92 -33.79
C TYR A 80 19.59 31.28 -33.62
N GLN A 81 20.90 31.27 -33.79
CA GLN A 81 21.70 32.48 -33.91
C GLN A 81 21.52 32.99 -35.34
N TYR A 82 20.67 34.01 -35.51
CA TYR A 82 20.58 34.73 -36.78
C TYR A 82 21.86 35.53 -37.00
N LYS A 83 22.35 35.41 -38.24
CA LYS A 83 23.50 36.12 -38.80
C LYS A 83 23.31 37.63 -38.80
#